data_AF-A0A5R8LD61-F1
#
_entry.id   AF-A0A5R8LD61-F1
#
_cell.length_a   1.000
_cell.length_b   1.000
_cell.length_c   1.000
_cell.angle_alpha   90.00
_cell.angle_beta   90.00
_cell.angle_gamma   90.00
#
_symmetry.space_group_name_H-M   'P 1'
#
loop_
_entity.id
_entity.type
_entity.pdbx_description
1 polymer ?
#
loop_
_entity_poly.entity_id
_entity_poly.type
_entity_poly.pdbx_seq_one_letter_code
_entity_poly.pdbx_strand_id
1 'polypeptide(L)'
;MDEWSGVEAIAAAVGAATGIGGLVVASVANRRTKQANKFAKAANDLAAEALGKAREANDIAEHANKLSEEANSIAVHEAAKQRDPSHVEWRAKWDQETSIVTVTNHGRDVAVNTTVLVKRDEVEEVVTPNGRIARLESFVIVFPELPQQRQDHALIEDLAIRQARADRMFRPPTQFGISVAFDIRWFSEIGNPRQQTLKIFIS
;
A
#
# COMPACT_ATOMS: atom_id res chain seq x y z
N MET A 1 -63.78 -84.67 -35.35
CA MET A 1 -63.47 -83.45 -34.57
C MET A 1 -62.34 -83.83 -33.63
N ASP A 2 -61.40 -82.92 -33.38
CA ASP A 2 -60.36 -82.96 -32.32
C ASP A 2 -58.86 -83.10 -32.72
N GLU A 3 -58.44 -82.62 -33.89
CA GLU A 3 -56.99 -82.43 -34.19
C GLU A 3 -56.55 -80.95 -34.30
N TRP A 4 -57.46 -80.01 -34.51
CA TRP A 4 -57.13 -78.58 -34.70
C TRP A 4 -57.08 -77.76 -33.40
N SER A 5 -57.71 -78.21 -32.31
CA SER A 5 -57.76 -77.49 -31.03
C SER A 5 -56.46 -77.56 -30.21
N GLY A 6 -55.64 -78.60 -30.40
CA GLY A 6 -54.38 -78.78 -29.67
C GLY A 6 -53.24 -77.88 -30.18
N VAL A 7 -53.19 -77.63 -31.49
CA VAL A 7 -52.13 -76.81 -32.11
C VAL A 7 -52.32 -75.33 -31.78
N GLU A 8 -53.57 -74.85 -31.76
CA GLU A 8 -53.89 -73.46 -31.35
C GLU A 8 -53.56 -73.20 -29.87
N ALA A 9 -53.83 -74.17 -28.99
CA ALA A 9 -53.49 -74.06 -27.57
C ALA A 9 -51.96 -74.02 -27.33
N ILE A 10 -51.18 -74.82 -28.07
CA ILE A 10 -49.72 -74.82 -27.98
C ILE A 10 -49.13 -73.53 -28.57
N ALA A 11 -49.63 -73.06 -29.72
CA ALA A 11 -49.20 -71.80 -30.31
C ALA A 11 -49.52 -70.60 -29.40
N ALA A 12 -50.69 -70.59 -28.76
CA ALA A 12 -51.07 -69.58 -27.77
C ALA A 12 -50.17 -69.64 -26.51
N ALA A 13 -49.84 -70.84 -26.02
CA ALA A 13 -48.95 -71.01 -24.88
C ALA A 13 -47.51 -70.55 -25.16
N VAL A 14 -46.97 -70.87 -26.35
CA VAL A 14 -45.64 -70.42 -26.79
C VAL A 14 -45.63 -68.90 -27.01
N GLY A 15 -46.69 -68.33 -27.58
CA GLY A 15 -46.86 -66.88 -27.72
C GLY A 15 -46.92 -66.16 -26.37
N ALA A 16 -47.67 -66.70 -25.41
CA ALA A 16 -47.77 -66.15 -24.06
C ALA A 16 -46.43 -66.22 -23.30
N ALA A 17 -45.71 -67.35 -23.39
CA ALA A 17 -44.40 -67.51 -22.75
C ALA A 17 -43.35 -66.56 -23.34
N THR A 18 -43.35 -66.37 -24.67
CA THR A 18 -42.45 -65.43 -25.36
C THR A 18 -42.80 -63.98 -25.03
N GLY A 19 -44.09 -63.63 -24.92
CA GLY A 19 -44.55 -62.31 -24.51
C GLY A 19 -44.15 -61.95 -23.07
N ILE A 20 -44.27 -62.89 -22.13
CA ILE A 20 -43.84 -62.70 -20.73
C ILE A 20 -42.31 -62.57 -20.65
N GLY A 21 -41.56 -63.42 -21.37
CA GLY A 21 -40.09 -63.35 -21.43
C GLY A 21 -39.60 -62.01 -21.98
N GLY A 22 -40.23 -61.51 -23.05
CA GLY A 22 -39.94 -60.20 -23.63
C GLY A 22 -40.19 -59.04 -22.67
N LEU A 23 -41.28 -59.09 -21.89
CA LEU A 23 -41.59 -58.07 -20.88
C LEU A 23 -40.58 -58.08 -19.71
N VAL A 24 -40.12 -59.25 -19.27
CA VAL A 24 -39.09 -59.35 -18.22
C VAL A 24 -37.78 -58.75 -18.71
N VAL A 25 -37.30 -59.11 -19.91
CA VAL A 25 -36.08 -58.56 -20.50
C VAL A 25 -36.19 -57.04 -20.70
N ALA A 26 -37.32 -56.57 -21.24
CA ALA A 26 -37.58 -55.13 -21.41
C ALA A 26 -37.59 -54.39 -20.06
N SER A 27 -38.15 -55.00 -19.01
CA SER A 27 -38.17 -54.40 -17.67
C SER A 27 -36.78 -54.29 -17.04
N VAL A 28 -35.93 -55.32 -17.20
CA VAL A 28 -34.55 -55.32 -16.73
C VAL A 28 -33.71 -54.34 -17.52
N ALA A 29 -33.87 -54.30 -18.85
CA ALA A 29 -33.21 -53.33 -19.71
C ALA A 29 -33.60 -51.89 -19.32
N ASN A 30 -34.88 -51.61 -19.11
CA ASN A 30 -35.36 -50.28 -18.70
C ASN A 30 -34.82 -49.88 -17.31
N ARG A 31 -34.69 -50.82 -16.36
CA ARG A 31 -34.04 -50.57 -15.06
C ARG A 31 -32.56 -50.24 -15.22
N ARG A 32 -31.82 -50.99 -16.05
CA ARG A 32 -30.40 -50.73 -16.34
C ARG A 32 -30.19 -49.38 -17.04
N THR A 33 -31.03 -49.04 -18.02
CA THR A 33 -30.98 -47.73 -18.70
C THR A 33 -31.27 -46.59 -17.73
N LYS A 34 -32.25 -46.73 -16.82
CA LYS A 34 -32.50 -45.73 -15.78
C LYS A 34 -31.32 -45.56 -14.83
N GLN A 35 -30.62 -46.63 -14.47
CA GLN A 35 -29.40 -46.56 -13.65
C GLN A 35 -28.26 -45.88 -14.43
N ALA A 36 -28.03 -46.28 -15.68
CA ALA A 36 -27.02 -45.66 -16.55
C ALA A 36 -27.27 -44.16 -16.75
N ASN A 37 -28.52 -43.74 -16.97
CA ASN A 37 -28.87 -42.32 -17.06
C ASN A 37 -28.64 -41.56 -15.75
N LYS A 38 -28.85 -42.20 -14.59
CA LYS A 38 -28.53 -41.59 -13.29
C LYS A 38 -27.02 -41.41 -13.12
N PHE A 39 -26.22 -42.41 -13.49
CA PHE A 39 -24.76 -42.29 -13.46
C PHE A 39 -24.23 -41.25 -14.44
N ALA A 40 -24.76 -41.19 -15.66
CA ALA A 40 -24.39 -40.18 -16.64
C ALA A 40 -24.74 -38.77 -16.16
N LYS A 41 -25.90 -38.59 -15.51
CA LYS A 41 -26.27 -37.32 -14.90
C LYS A 41 -25.33 -36.94 -13.76
N ALA A 42 -25.04 -37.85 -12.84
CA ALA A 42 -24.11 -37.60 -11.75
C ALA A 42 -22.67 -37.29 -12.25
N ALA A 43 -22.23 -37.95 -13.31
CA ALA A 43 -20.94 -37.67 -13.94
C ALA A 43 -20.91 -36.29 -14.60
N ASN A 44 -22.00 -35.88 -15.27
CA ASN A 44 -22.12 -34.53 -15.85
C ASN A 44 -22.17 -33.46 -14.75
N ASP A 45 -22.90 -33.69 -13.67
CA ASP A 45 -22.98 -32.78 -12.53
C ASP A 45 -21.59 -32.62 -11.88
N LEU A 46 -20.85 -33.72 -11.67
CA LEU A 46 -19.48 -33.69 -11.16
C LEU A 46 -18.50 -32.99 -12.12
N ALA A 47 -18.64 -33.20 -13.43
CA ALA A 47 -17.82 -32.51 -14.42
C ALA A 47 -18.08 -31.00 -14.43
N ALA A 48 -19.34 -30.58 -14.25
CA ALA A 48 -19.71 -29.19 -14.13
C ALA A 48 -19.13 -28.56 -12.85
N GLU A 49 -19.21 -29.26 -11.71
CA GLU A 49 -18.57 -28.82 -10.45
C GLU A 49 -17.05 -28.71 -10.59
N ALA A 50 -16.40 -29.69 -11.23
CA ALA A 50 -14.97 -29.68 -11.46
C ALA A 50 -14.54 -28.51 -12.36
N LEU A 51 -15.32 -28.21 -13.40
CA LEU A 51 -15.08 -27.04 -14.26
C LEU A 51 -15.26 -25.73 -13.49
N GLY A 52 -16.24 -25.66 -12.58
CA GLY A 52 -16.42 -24.52 -11.67
C GLY A 52 -15.19 -24.31 -10.78
N LYS A 53 -14.72 -25.36 -10.10
CA LYS A 53 -13.52 -25.31 -9.26
C LYS A 53 -12.26 -24.95 -10.05
N ALA A 54 -12.13 -25.45 -11.28
CA ALA A 54 -11.00 -25.12 -12.14
C ALA A 54 -10.99 -23.64 -12.56
N ARG A 55 -12.17 -23.04 -12.80
CA ARG A 55 -12.29 -21.60 -13.07
C ARG A 55 -11.91 -20.78 -11.84
N GLU A 56 -12.44 -21.12 -10.66
CA GLU A 56 -12.07 -20.45 -9.41
C GLU A 56 -10.55 -20.53 -9.14
N ALA A 57 -9.94 -21.69 -9.39
CA ALA A 57 -8.49 -21.86 -9.25
C ALA A 57 -7.69 -21.00 -10.25
N ASN A 58 -8.16 -20.89 -11.50
CA ASN A 58 -7.52 -20.01 -12.49
C ASN A 58 -7.64 -18.54 -12.12
N ASP A 59 -8.80 -18.11 -11.62
CA ASP A 59 -9.02 -16.73 -11.17
C ASP A 59 -8.10 -16.40 -9.99
N ILE A 60 -7.99 -17.31 -9.01
CA ILE A 60 -7.04 -17.17 -7.89
C ILE A 60 -5.59 -17.08 -8.41
N ALA A 61 -5.21 -17.92 -9.37
CA ALA A 61 -3.88 -17.91 -9.96
C ALA A 61 -3.58 -16.60 -10.70
N GLU A 62 -4.54 -16.03 -11.43
CA GLU A 62 -4.40 -14.74 -12.10
C GLU A 62 -4.22 -13.61 -11.08
N HIS A 63 -5.01 -13.61 -10.01
CA HIS A 63 -4.86 -12.65 -8.92
C HIS A 63 -3.51 -12.78 -8.22
N ALA A 64 -3.05 -14.00 -7.96
CA ALA A 64 -1.74 -14.27 -7.37
C ALA A 64 -0.58 -13.81 -8.29
N ASN A 65 -0.71 -13.98 -9.60
CA ASN A 65 0.25 -13.49 -10.58
C ASN A 65 0.32 -11.96 -10.59
N LYS A 66 -0.83 -11.28 -10.60
CA LYS A 66 -0.88 -9.80 -10.54
C LYS A 66 -0.25 -9.27 -9.24
N LEU A 67 -0.55 -9.89 -8.11
CA LEU A 67 0.05 -9.52 -6.83
C LEU A 67 1.57 -9.75 -6.83
N SER A 68 2.03 -10.85 -7.42
CA SER A 68 3.46 -11.15 -7.54
C SER A 68 4.18 -10.16 -8.45
N GLU A 69 3.53 -9.72 -9.53
CA GLU A 69 4.05 -8.69 -10.43
C GLU A 69 4.18 -7.34 -9.71
N GLU A 70 3.16 -6.94 -8.95
CA GLU A 70 3.19 -5.73 -8.12
C GLU A 70 4.30 -5.81 -7.06
N ALA A 71 4.39 -6.93 -6.34
CA ALA A 71 5.43 -7.15 -5.35
C ALA A 71 6.84 -7.12 -5.97
N ASN A 72 7.02 -7.68 -7.17
CA ASN A 72 8.28 -7.64 -7.89
C ASN A 72 8.63 -6.22 -8.35
N SER A 73 7.64 -5.44 -8.82
CA SER A 73 7.83 -4.03 -9.17
C SER A 73 8.29 -3.21 -7.97
N ILE A 74 7.66 -3.39 -6.80
CA ILE A 74 8.08 -2.77 -5.54
C ILE A 74 9.50 -3.21 -5.17
N ALA A 75 9.79 -4.51 -5.23
CA ALA A 75 11.11 -5.04 -4.89
C ALA A 75 12.22 -4.48 -5.81
N VAL A 76 11.96 -4.36 -7.11
CA VAL A 76 12.88 -3.73 -8.08
C VAL A 76 13.09 -2.25 -7.74
N HIS A 77 12.02 -1.53 -7.42
CA HIS A 77 12.11 -0.12 -7.02
C HIS A 77 12.91 0.07 -5.72
N GLU A 78 12.66 -0.76 -4.70
CA GLU A 78 13.41 -0.73 -3.44
C GLU A 78 14.87 -1.15 -3.64
N ALA A 79 15.15 -2.14 -4.48
CA ALA A 79 16.51 -2.51 -4.86
C ALA A 79 17.22 -1.37 -5.60
N ALA A 80 16.52 -0.62 -6.45
CA ALA A 80 17.06 0.56 -7.12
C ALA A 80 17.40 1.69 -6.11
N LYS A 81 16.55 1.93 -5.10
CA LYS A 81 16.84 2.88 -4.01
C LYS A 81 18.07 2.47 -3.19
N GLN A 82 18.25 1.18 -2.92
CA GLN A 82 19.40 0.66 -2.18
C GLN A 82 20.71 0.76 -2.98
N ARG A 83 20.65 0.60 -4.30
CA ARG A 83 21.82 0.65 -5.19
C ARG A 83 22.21 2.06 -5.63
N ASP A 84 21.31 3.03 -5.46
CA ASP A 84 21.57 4.41 -5.80
C ASP A 84 22.69 4.96 -4.92
N PRO A 85 23.89 5.23 -5.48
CA PRO A 85 25.00 5.70 -4.70
C PRO A 85 24.80 7.15 -4.26
N SER A 86 23.81 7.88 -4.78
CA SER A 86 23.68 9.32 -4.55
C SER A 86 23.72 9.68 -3.07
N HIS A 87 24.53 10.70 -2.78
CA HIS A 87 24.79 11.19 -1.46
C HIS A 87 24.58 12.69 -1.45
N VAL A 88 23.38 13.06 -1.01
CA VAL A 88 22.99 14.41 -0.63
C VAL A 88 22.91 14.42 0.89
N GLU A 89 23.56 15.40 1.51
CA GLU A 89 23.52 15.59 2.96
C GLU A 89 23.19 17.05 3.22
N TRP A 90 22.04 17.32 3.83
CA TRP A 90 21.65 18.67 4.18
C TRP A 90 22.25 19.07 5.51
N ARG A 91 22.71 20.32 5.60
CA ARG A 91 23.02 20.97 6.88
C ARG A 91 22.37 22.33 6.93
N ALA A 92 21.83 22.65 8.10
CA ALA A 92 21.23 23.95 8.38
C ALA A 92 22.13 24.73 9.33
N LYS A 93 22.34 26.01 9.03
CA LYS A 93 23.05 26.95 9.90
C LYS A 93 22.13 28.13 10.21
N TRP A 94 21.97 28.42 11.50
CA TRP A 94 21.30 29.63 11.98
C TRP A 94 22.28 30.81 11.99
N ASP A 95 21.84 31.95 11.49
CA ASP A 95 22.52 33.22 11.60
C ASP A 95 21.68 34.17 12.48
N GLN A 96 22.20 34.47 13.67
CA GLN A 96 21.49 35.25 14.68
C GLN A 96 21.38 36.74 14.31
N GLU A 97 22.33 37.27 13.54
CA GLU A 97 22.38 38.69 13.14
C GLU A 97 21.34 38.97 12.07
N THR A 98 21.23 38.09 11.09
CA THR A 98 20.32 38.26 9.95
C THR A 98 18.98 37.53 10.12
N SER A 99 18.85 36.71 11.16
CA SER A 99 17.64 35.94 11.48
C SER A 99 17.21 34.96 10.38
N ILE A 100 18.18 34.40 9.67
CA ILE A 100 17.96 33.46 8.57
C ILE A 100 18.54 32.09 8.87
N VAL A 101 17.90 31.05 8.34
CA VAL A 101 18.48 29.70 8.29
C VAL A 101 18.98 29.46 6.87
N THR A 102 20.27 29.18 6.76
CA THR A 102 20.87 28.74 5.49
C THR A 102 20.94 27.23 5.48
N VAL A 103 20.24 26.61 4.53
CA VAL A 103 20.26 25.16 4.34
C VAL A 103 21.14 24.85 3.12
N THR A 104 22.17 24.04 3.33
CA THR A 104 23.23 23.77 2.34
C THR A 104 23.33 22.28 2.06
N ASN A 105 23.47 21.92 0.79
CA ASN A 105 23.80 20.56 0.39
C ASN A 105 25.31 20.30 0.58
N HIS A 106 25.70 19.60 1.64
CA HIS A 106 27.08 19.15 1.88
C HIS A 106 27.43 17.83 1.22
N GLY A 107 26.43 17.16 0.63
CA GLY A 107 26.64 15.95 -0.15
C GLY A 107 27.46 16.20 -1.41
N ARG A 108 27.76 15.12 -2.13
CA ARG A 108 28.53 15.16 -3.37
C ARG A 108 27.65 15.30 -4.61
N ASP A 109 26.40 14.88 -4.51
CA ASP A 109 25.47 14.78 -5.63
C ASP A 109 24.41 15.89 -5.60
N VAL A 110 23.72 16.07 -6.72
CA VAL A 110 22.70 17.10 -6.91
C VAL A 110 21.36 16.65 -6.32
N ALA A 111 20.70 17.54 -5.58
CA ALA A 111 19.32 17.35 -5.16
C ALA A 111 18.35 17.95 -6.18
N VAL A 112 17.37 17.17 -6.63
CA VAL A 112 16.38 17.58 -7.64
C VAL A 112 15.01 17.74 -6.98
N ASN A 113 14.26 18.78 -7.34
CA ASN A 113 12.90 19.04 -6.83
C ASN A 113 12.84 18.99 -5.30
N THR A 114 13.63 19.84 -4.67
CA THR A 114 13.71 19.89 -3.21
C THR A 114 12.46 20.57 -2.65
N THR A 115 11.86 19.97 -1.64
CA THR A 115 10.75 20.53 -0.87
C THR A 115 11.12 20.46 0.60
N VAL A 116 10.92 21.56 1.32
CA VAL A 116 11.24 21.66 2.74
C VAL A 116 9.96 21.96 3.49
N LEU A 117 9.62 21.08 4.41
CA LEU A 117 8.55 21.31 5.36
C LEU A 117 9.17 21.80 6.67
N VAL A 118 8.89 23.05 7.01
CA VAL A 118 9.32 23.70 8.24
C VAL A 118 8.25 23.47 9.29
N LYS A 119 8.59 22.75 10.36
CA LYS A 119 7.71 22.48 11.49
C LYS A 119 8.18 23.25 12.71
N ARG A 120 7.29 24.08 13.25
CA ARG A 120 7.48 24.81 14.50
C ARG A 120 6.16 24.84 15.25
N ASP A 121 6.14 24.33 16.49
CA ASP A 121 4.93 24.27 17.32
C ASP A 121 3.72 23.70 16.53
N GLU A 122 2.71 24.53 16.23
CA GLU A 122 1.52 24.16 15.43
C GLU A 122 1.56 24.67 13.98
N VAL A 123 2.64 25.36 13.59
CA VAL A 123 2.79 25.96 12.26
C VAL A 123 3.63 25.04 11.36
N GLU A 124 3.06 24.70 10.20
CA GLU A 124 3.73 24.00 9.12
C GLU A 124 3.83 24.91 7.90
N GLU A 125 5.05 25.21 7.47
CA GLU A 125 5.31 26.01 6.27
C GLU A 125 6.05 25.17 5.23
N VAL A 126 5.62 25.28 3.97
CA VAL A 126 6.27 24.59 2.84
C VAL A 126 7.10 25.57 2.04
N VAL A 127 8.41 25.35 2.03
CA VAL A 127 9.36 26.10 1.20
C VAL A 127 9.80 25.18 0.05
N THR A 128 9.69 25.68 -1.18
CA THR A 128 10.15 24.95 -2.38
C THR A 128 11.25 25.73 -3.05
N PRO A 129 12.53 25.43 -2.73
CA PRO A 129 13.66 25.98 -3.46
C PRO A 129 13.55 25.66 -4.95
N ASN A 130 13.84 26.64 -5.80
CA ASN A 130 13.71 26.45 -7.23
C ASN A 130 14.83 25.54 -7.78
N GLY A 131 14.41 24.54 -8.55
CA GLY A 131 15.29 23.79 -9.43
C GLY A 131 16.14 22.71 -8.77
N ARG A 132 17.42 22.70 -9.15
CA ARG A 132 18.41 21.68 -8.79
C ARG A 132 19.44 22.33 -7.87
N ILE A 133 19.77 21.67 -6.77
CA ILE A 133 20.71 22.19 -5.76
C ILE A 133 21.95 21.32 -5.78
N ALA A 134 23.03 21.87 -6.32
CA ALA A 134 24.32 21.21 -6.42
C ALA A 134 25.04 21.17 -5.06
N ARG A 135 26.20 20.51 -5.04
CA ARG A 135 27.08 20.47 -3.88
C ARG A 135 27.48 21.89 -3.47
N LEU A 136 27.40 22.15 -2.16
CA LEU A 136 27.65 23.42 -1.48
C LEU A 136 26.75 24.58 -1.91
N GLU A 137 25.73 24.32 -2.72
CA GLU A 137 24.67 25.29 -2.94
C GLU A 137 23.70 25.29 -1.76
N SER A 138 23.13 26.48 -1.53
CA SER A 138 22.28 26.75 -0.39
C SER A 138 21.02 27.48 -0.82
N PHE A 139 19.98 27.34 -0.01
CA PHE A 139 18.82 28.20 -0.02
C PHE A 139 18.57 28.73 1.38
N VAL A 140 17.79 29.81 1.44
CA VAL A 140 17.55 30.55 2.67
C VAL A 140 16.10 30.41 3.08
N ILE A 141 15.87 30.19 4.37
CA ILE A 141 14.56 30.26 5.02
C ILE A 141 14.60 31.45 5.98
N VAL A 142 13.68 32.38 5.79
CA VAL A 142 13.58 33.61 6.57
C VAL A 142 12.45 33.45 7.58
N PHE A 143 12.69 33.89 8.81
CA PHE A 143 11.68 33.89 9.88
C PHE A 143 11.34 35.34 10.26
N PRO A 144 10.45 36.01 9.51
CA PRO A 144 10.16 37.43 9.69
C PRO A 144 9.58 37.77 11.07
N GLU A 145 8.93 36.81 11.73
CA GLU A 145 8.32 36.97 13.04
C GLU A 145 9.31 36.87 14.21
N LEU A 146 10.47 36.24 14.01
CA LEU A 146 11.44 35.99 15.08
C LEU A 146 12.00 37.25 15.75
N PRO A 147 12.32 38.34 15.02
CA PRO A 147 12.76 39.59 15.64
C PRO A 147 11.72 40.15 16.61
N GLN A 148 10.44 40.14 16.24
CA GLN A 148 9.36 40.64 17.10
C GLN A 148 9.15 39.74 18.33
N GLN A 149 9.11 38.41 18.13
CA GLN A 149 8.97 37.46 19.24
C GLN A 149 10.09 37.57 20.28
N ARG A 150 11.34 37.84 19.84
CA ARG A 150 12.46 38.10 20.75
C ARG A 150 12.26 39.38 21.57
N GLN A 151 11.75 40.45 20.95
CA GLN A 151 11.46 41.69 21.67
C GLN A 151 10.34 41.49 22.69
N ASP A 152 9.26 40.79 22.30
CA ASP A 152 8.13 40.51 23.18
C ASP A 152 8.56 39.65 24.38
N HIS A 153 9.38 38.62 24.15
CA HIS A 153 9.95 37.80 25.21
C HIS A 153 10.82 38.62 26.16
N ALA A 154 11.69 39.50 25.64
CA ALA A 154 12.54 40.36 26.45
C ALA A 154 11.73 41.32 27.33
N LEU A 155 10.61 41.87 26.82
CA LEU A 155 9.70 42.72 27.58
C LEU A 155 9.01 41.94 28.70
N ILE A 156 8.48 40.75 28.40
CA ILE A 156 7.82 39.89 29.40
C ILE A 156 8.82 39.50 30.50
N GLU A 157 10.03 39.15 30.14
CA GLU A 157 11.07 38.74 31.09
C GLU A 157 11.52 39.92 31.97
N ASP A 158 11.73 41.11 31.41
CA ASP A 158 12.05 42.31 32.18
C ASP A 158 10.92 42.66 33.17
N LEU A 159 9.65 42.61 32.75
CA LEU A 159 8.51 42.81 33.64
C LEU A 159 8.48 41.77 34.77
N ALA A 160 8.73 40.50 34.44
CA ALA A 160 8.75 39.42 35.41
C ALA A 160 9.89 39.55 36.43
N ILE A 161 11.08 39.97 36.00
CA ILE A 161 12.23 40.23 36.87
C ILE A 161 11.95 41.43 37.78
N ARG A 162 11.36 42.51 37.25
CA ARG A 162 10.96 43.68 38.04
C ARG A 162 9.96 43.32 39.12
N GLN A 163 8.96 42.50 38.80
CA GLN A 163 7.98 42.03 39.77
C GLN A 163 8.61 41.13 40.83
N ALA A 164 9.42 40.14 40.44
CA ALA A 164 10.13 39.28 41.39
C ALA A 164 11.00 40.09 42.36
N ARG A 165 11.70 41.12 41.87
CA ARG A 165 12.49 42.03 42.72
C ARG A 165 11.62 42.80 43.71
N ALA A 166 10.44 43.27 43.30
CA ALA A 166 9.49 43.93 44.20
C ALA A 166 9.01 42.97 45.31
N ASP A 167 8.80 41.70 44.96
CA ASP A 167 8.41 40.63 45.89
C ASP A 167 9.59 40.05 46.69
N ARG A 168 10.80 40.62 46.57
CA ARG A 168 12.06 40.13 47.18
C ARG A 168 12.39 38.68 46.81
N MET A 169 11.89 38.22 45.66
CA MET A 169 12.19 36.92 45.09
C MET A 169 13.30 37.03 44.04
N PHE A 170 14.16 36.01 44.00
CA PHE A 170 15.12 35.85 42.92
C PHE A 170 14.46 35.07 41.78
N ARG A 171 14.49 35.65 40.58
CA ARG A 171 14.11 34.97 39.33
C ARG A 171 15.31 35.00 38.38
N PRO A 172 15.82 33.84 37.94
CA PRO A 172 16.88 33.80 36.94
C PRO A 172 16.32 34.23 35.58
N PRO A 173 17.11 34.96 34.77
CA PRO A 173 16.70 35.34 33.43
C PRO A 173 16.48 34.09 32.56
N THR A 174 15.35 34.04 31.86
CA THR A 174 15.10 33.04 30.82
C THR A 174 15.70 33.48 29.49
N GLN A 175 16.20 32.50 28.71
CA GLN A 175 16.67 32.75 27.35
C GLN A 175 15.55 32.48 26.36
N PHE A 176 15.42 33.34 25.36
CA PHE A 176 14.59 33.03 24.21
C PHE A 176 15.19 31.84 23.46
N GLY A 177 14.32 30.90 23.07
CA GLY A 177 14.75 29.71 22.38
C GLY A 177 13.57 29.00 21.74
N ILE A 178 13.70 28.67 20.46
CA ILE A 178 12.71 27.88 19.73
C ILE A 178 13.38 26.68 19.06
N SER A 179 12.65 25.57 19.00
CA SER A 179 13.09 24.37 18.28
C SER A 179 12.39 24.32 16.93
N VAL A 180 13.16 24.22 15.85
CA VAL A 180 12.62 24.14 14.49
C VAL A 180 13.09 22.85 13.84
N ALA A 181 12.14 22.10 13.27
CA ALA A 181 12.43 20.92 12.47
C ALA A 181 12.23 21.20 10.98
N PHE A 182 13.19 20.80 10.15
CA PHE A 182 13.12 20.85 8.70
C PHE A 182 13.04 19.43 8.15
N ASP A 183 11.90 19.05 7.61
CA ASP A 183 11.74 17.83 6.84
C ASP A 183 12.03 18.13 5.37
N ILE A 184 13.25 17.81 4.94
CA ILE A 184 13.73 18.08 3.59
C ILE A 184 13.53 16.84 2.74
N ARG A 185 12.81 16.98 1.63
CA ARG A 185 12.54 15.93 0.65
C ARG A 185 13.13 16.33 -0.69
N TRP A 186 13.71 15.38 -1.40
CA TRP A 186 14.27 15.60 -2.73
C TRP A 186 14.27 14.31 -3.54
N PHE A 187 14.58 14.43 -4.82
CA PHE A 187 14.86 13.30 -5.70
C PHE A 187 16.35 13.27 -6.03
N SER A 188 16.95 12.08 -6.08
CA SER A 188 18.27 11.91 -6.67
C SER A 188 18.22 12.15 -8.18
N GLU A 189 19.37 12.30 -8.84
CA GLU A 189 19.42 12.56 -10.28
C GLU A 189 18.77 11.48 -11.14
N ILE A 190 18.70 10.24 -10.63
CA ILE A 190 18.03 9.11 -11.27
C ILE A 190 16.56 8.96 -10.86
N GLY A 191 16.03 9.92 -10.10
CA GLY A 191 14.61 10.00 -9.75
C GLY A 191 14.19 9.21 -8.50
N ASN A 192 15.12 8.77 -7.64
CA ASN A 192 14.73 8.11 -6.40
C ASN A 192 14.38 9.14 -5.32
N PRO A 193 13.21 9.02 -4.66
CA PRO A 193 12.84 9.92 -3.58
C PRO A 193 13.71 9.68 -2.34
N ARG A 194 14.08 10.78 -1.68
CA ARG A 194 14.91 10.82 -0.48
C ARG A 194 14.36 11.84 0.51
N GLN A 195 14.69 11.65 1.79
CA GLN A 195 14.30 12.56 2.84
C GLN A 195 15.35 12.64 3.95
N GLN A 196 15.41 13.79 4.61
CA GLN A 196 16.26 14.04 5.78
C GLN A 196 15.56 15.04 6.69
N THR A 197 15.50 14.71 7.98
CA THR A 197 15.01 15.63 9.01
C THR A 197 16.18 16.31 9.70
N LEU A 198 16.19 17.63 9.73
CA LEU A 198 17.10 18.44 10.53
C LEU A 198 16.35 19.05 11.69
N LYS A 199 16.97 19.11 12.87
CA LYS A 199 16.44 19.84 14.02
C LYS A 199 17.50 20.84 14.45
N ILE A 200 17.12 22.11 14.56
CA ILE A 200 17.99 23.15 15.07
C ILE A 200 17.30 23.90 16.19
N PHE A 201 18.10 24.42 17.11
CA PHE A 201 17.67 25.33 18.14
C PHE A 201 18.06 26.75 17.73
N ILE A 202 17.09 27.66 17.76
CA ILE A 202 17.28 29.08 17.45
C ILE A 202 17.11 29.87 18.73
N SER A 203 18.12 30.66 19.07
CA SER A 203 18.18 31.55 20.24
C SER A 203 18.41 33.00 19.84
#